data_AF-A0A7S3H0J3-F1
#
_entry.id   AF-A0A7S3H0J3-F1
#
_cell.length_a   1.000
_cell.length_b   1.000
_cell.length_c   1.000
_cell.angle_alpha   90.00
_cell.angle_beta   90.00
_cell.angle_gamma   90.00
#
_symmetry.space_group_name_H-M   'P 1'
#
loop_
_entity.id
_entity.type
_entity.pdbx_description
1 polymer ?
#
loop_
_entity_poly.entity_id
_entity_poly.type
_entity_poly.pdbx_seq_one_letter_code
_entity_poly.pdbx_strand_id
1 'polypeptide(L)'
;LAQAALAKEAGAFAVQVYVGRIERTGAGDGITLARQIYRVLKDGHDDNKKVPLVVAASLSSLEDVSALAGADYLLVPPRLLRELRDSPGGEFVAATPETGIRGPSSDKEEDPPIPSGFLLSFEE
;
A
#
# COMPACT_ATOMS: atom_id res chain seq x y z
N LEU A 1 10.15 -7.72 8.66
CA LEU A 1 10.51 -8.41 7.39
C LEU A 1 10.26 -9.91 7.44
N ALA A 2 10.86 -10.66 8.38
CA ALA A 2 10.68 -12.12 8.48
C ALA A 2 9.21 -12.57 8.46
N GLN A 3 8.33 -11.86 9.17
CA GLN A 3 6.89 -12.15 9.18
C GLN A 3 6.23 -12.07 7.80
N ALA A 4 6.63 -11.10 6.97
CA ALA A 4 6.10 -10.97 5.61
C ALA A 4 6.61 -12.07 4.68
N ALA A 5 7.88 -12.45 4.81
CA ALA A 5 8.46 -13.56 4.06
C ALA A 5 7.76 -14.90 4.39
N LEU A 6 7.56 -15.17 5.68
CA LEU A 6 6.82 -16.36 6.13
C LEU A 6 5.36 -16.35 5.66
N ALA A 7 4.70 -15.18 5.67
CA ALA A 7 3.34 -15.06 5.13
C ALA A 7 3.29 -15.39 3.63
N LYS A 8 4.27 -14.94 2.85
CA LYS A 8 4.42 -15.30 1.43
C LYS A 8 4.60 -16.80 1.25
N GLU A 9 5.48 -17.43 2.01
CA GLU A 9 5.71 -18.88 1.96
C GLU A 9 4.46 -19.68 2.35
N ALA A 10 3.67 -19.18 3.30
CA ALA A 10 2.39 -19.76 3.69
C ALA A 10 1.28 -19.57 2.64
N GLY A 11 1.54 -18.86 1.54
CA GLY A 11 0.56 -18.61 0.48
C GLY A 11 -0.48 -17.54 0.85
N ALA A 12 -0.13 -16.59 1.71
CA ALA A 12 -1.03 -15.50 2.07
C ALA A 12 -1.45 -14.69 0.82
N PHE A 13 -2.74 -14.37 0.73
CA PHE A 13 -3.27 -13.50 -0.33
C PHE A 13 -2.79 -12.06 -0.19
N ALA A 14 -2.67 -11.58 1.04
CA ALA A 14 -2.25 -10.22 1.34
C ALA A 14 -1.40 -10.16 2.62
N VAL A 15 -0.51 -9.17 2.67
CA VAL A 15 0.28 -8.79 3.84
C VAL A 15 -0.08 -7.36 4.19
N GLN A 16 -0.69 -7.18 5.37
CA GLN A 16 -1.05 -5.87 5.89
C GLN A 16 0.02 -5.35 6.86
N VAL A 17 0.45 -4.11 6.66
CA VAL A 17 1.46 -3.44 7.50
C VAL A 17 0.82 -2.29 8.28
N TYR A 18 0.92 -2.33 9.61
CA TYR A 18 0.40 -1.28 10.50
C TYR A 18 1.48 -0.22 10.77
N VAL A 19 1.68 0.69 9.81
CA VAL A 19 2.76 1.69 9.76
C VAL A 19 2.82 2.52 11.05
N GLY A 20 1.77 3.27 11.36
CA GLY A 20 1.75 4.13 12.55
C GLY A 20 1.70 3.38 13.89
N ARG A 21 1.58 2.04 13.92
CA ARG A 21 1.78 1.27 15.16
C ARG A 21 3.26 1.02 15.44
N ILE A 22 4.07 0.80 14.39
CA ILE A 22 5.51 0.53 14.50
C ILE A 22 6.24 1.76 15.07
N GLU A 23 5.85 2.95 14.62
CA GLU A 23 6.40 4.21 15.12
C GLU A 23 6.00 4.46 16.58
N ARG A 24 4.74 4.23 16.93
CA ARG A 24 4.23 4.42 18.30
C ARG A 24 4.87 3.51 19.33
N THR A 25 5.33 2.32 18.94
CA THR A 25 6.06 1.42 19.85
C THR A 25 7.53 1.76 19.97
N GLY A 26 8.04 2.72 19.19
CA GLY A 26 9.47 3.04 19.12
C GLY A 26 10.31 1.93 18.46
N ALA A 27 9.66 0.99 17.76
CA ALA A 27 10.33 -0.16 17.15
C ALA A 27 11.06 0.20 15.84
N GLY A 28 10.81 1.38 15.29
CA GLY A 28 11.48 1.92 14.10
C GLY A 28 10.57 2.76 13.22
N ASP A 29 11.01 2.97 11.98
CA ASP A 29 10.27 3.67 10.93
C ASP A 29 9.34 2.70 10.18
N GLY A 30 8.02 2.92 10.31
CA GLY A 30 7.00 2.08 9.71
C GLY A 30 6.96 2.19 8.18
N ILE A 31 7.23 3.37 7.63
CA ILE A 31 7.24 3.63 6.18
C ILE A 31 8.38 2.87 5.54
N THR A 32 9.58 2.97 6.12
CA THR A 32 10.75 2.21 5.64
C THR A 32 10.49 0.70 5.69
N LEU A 33 9.89 0.19 6.76
CA LEU A 33 9.55 -1.23 6.84
C LEU A 33 8.55 -1.65 5.76
N ALA A 34 7.50 -0.85 5.51
CA ALA A 34 6.51 -1.15 4.47
C ALA A 34 7.16 -1.22 3.07
N ARG A 35 8.07 -0.29 2.74
CA ARG A 35 8.83 -0.30 1.48
C ARG A 35 9.73 -1.52 1.35
N GLN A 36 10.42 -1.90 2.42
CA GLN A 36 11.25 -3.10 2.44
C GLN A 36 10.42 -4.38 2.27
N ILE A 37 9.24 -4.45 2.91
CA ILE A 37 8.30 -5.57 2.72
C ILE A 37 7.86 -5.64 1.26
N TYR A 38 7.50 -4.51 0.65
CA TYR A 38 7.11 -4.45 -0.75
C TYR A 38 8.22 -5.02 -1.66
N ARG A 39 9.45 -4.55 -1.50
CA ARG A 39 10.61 -5.06 -2.24
C ARG A 39 10.81 -6.57 -2.03
N VAL A 40 10.84 -7.06 -0.79
CA VAL A 40 11.01 -8.49 -0.51
C VAL A 40 9.91 -9.36 -1.13
N LEU A 41 8.68 -8.85 -1.18
CA LEU A 41 7.56 -9.60 -1.75
C LEU A 41 7.59 -9.60 -3.28
N LYS A 42 7.96 -8.47 -3.90
CA LYS A 42 7.89 -8.24 -5.36
C LYS A 42 9.21 -8.51 -6.10
N ASP A 43 10.36 -8.41 -5.43
CA ASP A 43 11.67 -8.71 -6.02
C ASP A 43 11.78 -10.21 -6.34
N GLY A 44 12.26 -10.52 -7.55
CA GLY A 44 12.45 -11.88 -8.03
C GLY A 44 11.14 -12.62 -8.34
N HIS A 45 10.04 -11.90 -8.58
CA HIS A 45 8.79 -12.55 -8.97
C HIS A 45 8.83 -13.01 -10.42
N ASP A 46 8.52 -14.29 -10.60
CA ASP A 46 8.11 -14.88 -11.87
C ASP A 46 6.60 -14.61 -12.03
N ASP A 47 6.16 -14.12 -13.20
CA ASP A 47 4.76 -13.74 -13.47
C ASP A 47 3.77 -14.88 -13.20
N ASN A 48 4.26 -16.13 -13.11
CA ASN A 48 3.47 -17.32 -12.86
C ASN A 48 3.18 -17.64 -11.39
N LYS A 49 3.82 -16.97 -10.42
CA LYS A 49 3.56 -17.20 -8.99
C LYS A 49 2.64 -16.11 -8.45
N LYS A 50 1.71 -16.47 -7.57
CA LYS A 50 0.84 -15.48 -6.90
C LYS A 50 1.65 -14.73 -5.83
N VAL A 51 1.87 -13.43 -6.05
CA VAL A 51 2.48 -12.55 -5.05
C VAL A 51 1.41 -12.08 -4.06
N PRO A 52 1.69 -12.04 -2.76
CA PRO A 52 0.79 -11.36 -1.83
C PRO A 52 0.66 -9.88 -2.18
N LEU A 53 -0.54 -9.34 -2.05
CA LEU A 53 -0.80 -7.90 -2.10
C LEU A 53 -0.26 -7.23 -0.84
N VAL A 54 0.31 -6.04 -0.98
CA VAL A 54 0.78 -5.22 0.14
C VAL A 54 -0.26 -4.17 0.48
N VAL A 55 -0.78 -4.25 1.71
CA VAL A 55 -1.80 -3.34 2.22
C VAL A 55 -1.18 -2.48 3.31
N ALA A 56 -0.95 -1.19 3.05
CA ALA A 56 -0.48 -0.28 4.09
C ALA A 56 -1.65 0.29 4.90
N ALA A 57 -1.55 0.21 6.23
CA ALA A 57 -2.61 0.58 7.16
C ALA A 57 -2.07 1.34 8.37
N SER A 58 -2.96 1.80 9.25
CA SER A 58 -2.62 2.63 10.41
C SER A 58 -1.86 3.91 10.03
N LEU A 59 -2.26 4.51 8.91
CA LEU A 59 -1.73 5.80 8.44
C LEU A 59 -2.27 6.92 9.35
N SER A 60 -1.41 7.86 9.70
CA SER A 60 -1.68 8.91 10.69
C SER A 60 -1.62 10.32 10.12
N SER A 61 -0.96 10.48 8.97
CA SER A 61 -0.75 11.77 8.30
C SER A 61 -0.96 11.65 6.79
N LEU A 62 -1.17 12.78 6.10
CA LEU A 62 -1.14 12.83 4.63
C LEU A 62 0.24 12.49 4.06
N GLU A 63 1.31 12.76 4.82
CA GLU A 63 2.67 12.38 4.44
C GLU A 63 2.83 10.85 4.36
N ASP A 64 2.25 10.10 5.30
CA ASP A 64 2.26 8.63 5.28
C ASP A 64 1.56 8.09 4.03
N VAL A 65 0.44 8.73 3.65
CA VAL A 65 -0.32 8.38 2.45
C VAL A 65 0.52 8.61 1.20
N SER A 66 1.12 9.80 1.06
CA SER A 66 1.97 10.14 -0.09
C SER A 66 3.22 9.26 -0.16
N ALA A 67 3.86 8.98 0.98
CA ALA A 67 5.06 8.16 1.05
C ALA A 67 4.84 6.70 0.64
N LEU A 68 3.59 6.22 0.68
CA LEU A 68 3.19 4.85 0.37
C LEU A 68 2.27 4.76 -0.85
N ALA A 69 2.14 5.83 -1.64
CA ALA A 69 1.16 6.01 -2.72
C ALA A 69 1.21 4.99 -3.88
N GLY A 70 2.14 4.05 -3.93
CA GLY A 70 2.08 2.95 -4.90
C GLY A 70 1.96 1.56 -4.28
N ALA A 71 1.76 1.44 -2.95
CA ALA A 71 1.41 0.14 -2.37
C ALA A 71 0.15 -0.40 -3.07
N ASP A 72 -0.01 -1.73 -3.16
CA ASP A 72 -1.16 -2.32 -3.88
C ASP A 72 -2.49 -1.77 -3.35
N TYR A 73 -2.58 -1.58 -2.02
CA TYR A 73 -3.70 -0.90 -1.36
C TYR A 73 -3.25 -0.03 -0.18
N LEU A 74 -3.96 1.07 0.01
CA LEU A 74 -3.88 1.93 1.20
C LEU A 74 -5.20 1.87 1.99
N LEU A 75 -5.13 1.49 3.27
CA LEU A 75 -6.24 1.60 4.21
C LEU A 75 -6.18 2.96 4.90
N VAL A 76 -6.78 3.95 4.23
CA VAL A 76 -6.78 5.36 4.66
C VAL A 76 -7.95 5.62 5.63
N PRO A 77 -7.70 6.12 6.85
CA PRO A 77 -8.77 6.50 7.77
C PRO A 77 -9.69 7.60 7.20
N PRO A 78 -10.99 7.62 7.53
CA PRO A 78 -11.94 8.62 7.02
C PRO A 78 -11.52 10.07 7.29
N ARG A 79 -10.82 10.31 8.40
CA ARG A 79 -10.25 11.63 8.70
C ARG A 79 -9.27 12.09 7.62
N LEU A 80 -8.29 11.25 7.27
CA LEU A 80 -7.30 11.57 6.25
C LEU A 80 -7.92 11.66 4.85
N LEU A 81 -8.96 10.86 4.55
CA LEU A 81 -9.72 11.00 3.29
C LEU A 81 -10.39 12.37 3.15
N ARG A 82 -10.92 12.93 4.25
CA ARG A 82 -11.47 14.30 4.24
C ARG A 82 -10.36 15.34 4.06
N GLU A 83 -9.24 15.17 4.76
CA GLU A 83 -8.08 16.05 4.64
C GLU A 83 -7.49 16.03 3.22
N LEU A 84 -7.46 14.87 2.54
CA LEU A 84 -7.07 14.75 1.14
C LEU A 84 -8.03 15.48 0.20
N ARG A 85 -9.34 15.34 0.41
CA ARG A 85 -10.37 16.03 -0.40
C ARG A 85 -10.23 17.54 -0.30
N ASP A 86 -9.91 18.03 0.89
CA ASP A 86 -9.88 19.47 1.21
C ASP A 86 -8.48 20.09 0.94
N SER A 87 -7.48 19.28 0.59
CA SER A 87 -6.12 19.73 0.26
C SER A 87 -6.05 20.26 -1.20
N PRO A 88 -5.59 21.50 -1.42
CA PRO A 88 -5.46 22.08 -2.75
C PRO A 88 -4.21 21.54 -3.44
N GLY A 89 -4.39 20.55 -4.30
CA GLY A 89 -3.32 20.01 -5.15
C GLY A 89 -3.29 18.50 -5.15
N GLY A 90 -3.84 17.90 -6.20
CA GLY A 90 -3.45 16.55 -6.60
C GLY A 90 -2.00 16.60 -7.08
N GLU A 91 -1.05 16.41 -6.17
CA GLU A 91 0.34 16.24 -6.56
C GLU A 91 0.52 14.81 -7.07
N PHE A 92 0.86 14.67 -8.35
CA PHE A 92 1.28 13.40 -8.92
C PHE A 92 2.64 13.04 -8.33
N VAL A 93 2.67 12.10 -7.39
CA VAL A 93 3.92 11.50 -6.92
C VAL A 93 4.44 10.60 -8.04
N ALA A 94 5.36 11.13 -8.86
CA ALA A 94 6.04 10.35 -9.89
C ALA A 94 6.81 9.19 -9.24
N ALA A 95 6.62 7.98 -9.76
CA ALA A 95 7.35 6.80 -9.33
C ALA A 95 8.85 7.02 -9.53
N THR A 96 9.62 7.20 -8.45
CA THR A 96 11.08 7.18 -8.54
C THR A 96 11.59 5.74 -8.41
N PRO A 97 12.66 5.33 -9.11
CA PRO A 97 13.21 3.98 -9.03
C PRO A 97 13.54 3.54 -7.59
N GLU A 98 13.86 4.51 -6.72
CA GLU A 98 14.18 4.30 -5.32
C GLU A 98 12.97 4.16 -4.38
N THR A 99 11.76 4.57 -4.77
CA THR A 99 10.56 4.41 -3.93
C THR A 99 9.93 3.03 -4.03
N GLY A 100 10.28 2.23 -5.05
CA GLY A 100 9.86 0.84 -5.20
C GLY A 100 8.36 0.65 -5.46
N ILE A 101 7.56 1.70 -5.36
CA ILE A 101 6.12 1.67 -5.58
C ILE A 101 5.74 2.57 -6.74
N ARG A 102 5.30 1.94 -7.84
CA ARG A 102 4.94 2.61 -9.09
C ARG A 102 3.63 3.36 -8.88
N GLY A 103 3.66 4.68 -9.04
CA GLY A 103 2.46 5.44 -9.39
C GLY A 103 1.88 4.96 -10.74
N PRO A 104 0.59 5.22 -11.01
CA PRO A 104 -0.06 4.80 -12.24
C PRO A 104 0.69 5.38 -13.46
N SER A 105 1.03 4.53 -14.43
CA SER A 105 1.61 4.96 -15.70
C SER A 105 0.60 5.78 -16.49
N SER A 106 1.02 6.91 -17.06
CA SER A 106 0.20 7.80 -17.88
C SER A 106 -0.19 7.22 -19.25
N ASP A 107 0.08 5.94 -19.49
CA ASP A 107 -0.21 5.30 -20.76
C ASP A 107 -1.69 4.95 -20.78
N LYS A 108 -2.41 5.64 -21.65
CA LYS A 108 -3.82 5.42 -21.96
C LYS A 108 -3.98 4.04 -22.60
N GLU A 109 -4.07 3.00 -21.78
CA GLU A 109 -4.69 1.75 -22.16
C GLU A 109 -6.02 1.71 -21.41
N GLU A 110 -7.12 1.52 -22.14
CA GLU A 110 -8.47 1.50 -21.53
C GLU A 110 -8.50 0.43 -20.44
N ASP A 111 -8.51 0.89 -19.18
CA ASP A 111 -8.65 -0.01 -18.04
C ASP A 111 -9.94 -0.83 -18.21
N PRO A 112 -9.86 -2.18 -18.07
CA PRO A 112 -11.07 -2.99 -18.10
C PRO A 112 -12.02 -2.50 -17.00
N PRO A 113 -13.35 -2.52 -17.24
CA PRO A 113 -14.31 -2.03 -16.27
C PRO A 113 -14.10 -2.73 -14.94
N ILE A 114 -13.76 -1.94 -13.91
CA ILE A 114 -13.62 -2.40 -12.54
C ILE A 114 -14.96 -3.07 -12.18
N PRO A 115 -14.99 -4.37 -11.85
CA PRO A 115 -16.21 -4.97 -11.32
C PRO A 115 -16.56 -4.20 -10.04
N SER A 116 -17.70 -3.53 -10.07
CA SER A 116 -18.23 -2.69 -9.00
C SER A 116 -18.63 -3.56 -7.81
N GLY A 117 -17.62 -3.95 -7.03
CA GLY A 117 -17.74 -4.68 -5.77
C GLY A 117 -17.20 -3.86 -4.61
N PHE A 118 -17.86 -2.75 -4.29
CA PHE A 118 -17.70 -2.11 -2.98
C PHE A 118 -18.34 -3.04 -1.93
N LEU A 119 -17.54 -3.91 -1.30
CA LEU A 119 -17.99 -4.74 -0.18
C LEU A 119 -17.88 -3.95 1.13
N LEU A 120 -18.92 -3.17 1.42
CA LEU A 120 -19.25 -2.77 2.79
C LEU A 120 -20.15 -3.86 3.37
N SER A 121 -19.57 -4.87 4.01
CA SER A 121 -20.37 -5.76 4.87
C SER A 121 -20.67 -5.02 6.18
N PHE A 122 -21.92 -4.59 6.33
CA PHE A 122 -22.53 -4.38 7.64
C PHE A 122 -23.39 -5.60 7.91
N GLU A 123 -23.02 -6.41 8.90
CA GLU A 123 -23.96 -7.34 9.53
C GLU A 123 -24.72 -6.58 10.62
N GLU A 124 -26.05 -6.71 10.62
CA GLU A 124 -26.99 -6.18 11.62
C GLU A 124 -26.84 -6.85 12.99
#